data_AF-A0A663LTG1-F1
#
_entry.id   AF-A0A663LTG1-F1
#
_cell.length_a   1.000
_cell.length_b   1.000
_cell.length_c   1.000
_cell.angle_alpha   90.00
_cell.angle_beta   90.00
_cell.angle_gamma   90.00
#
_symmetry.space_group_name_H-M   'P 1'
#
loop_
_entity.id
_entity.type
_entity.pdbx_description
1 polymer ?
#
loop_
_entity_poly.entity_id
_entity_poly.type
_entity_poly.pdbx_seq_one_letter_code
_entity_poly.pdbx_strand_id
1 'polypeptide(L)'
;MLAQNSLDSEDFEGCFHQNIFLFVLPTHLTPLVSGNPAQESVSLMLPLNVVEGSVRATVSVTGDLMGTALQNLDHLVQMPHGCGEQNMVLFAPIVYVLQYLEKTRQLTPEIKERATGFLRNGYQIQLQYQHPDGSYSEFGTKDDYGNTWLTAFVVKCFVQAKPYIFLDNRTIQAALTWLEFHQLPSGCFRNVGQLFHTAMKVGARAPCRTTQNMVRKALGCIAPSLPKAASTYSQALLAYTFALAKDSQRTISFLTSLSLICSLPFLGGQIHWSQTSSRPRPSTSPWSQPLSVDVELTAYVLLAVLSKPNVTESDLTTASGIVAWLTRQQNAYGGFASTQDTVVALQALAKYAALTYSTKGIAEVRVRSQRGFGRKFQVSYQNRLLVQEAALTEVPGKFSVQAHGSCCVFTRVGSHRPCCDNPLLIAFSDPKLSIATLFLIFSPRYTGKRSISNMVIVEVSLLSGFILAPGSGMSVSSLESGW
;
A
#
# COMPACT_ATOMS: atom_id res chain seq x y z
N MET A 1 -0.30 30.29 -0.22
CA MET A 1 -0.89 29.72 1.01
C MET A 1 -1.60 28.43 0.63
N LEU A 2 -0.87 27.32 0.61
CA LEU A 2 -1.36 25.94 0.60
C LEU A 2 -0.15 25.12 1.09
N ALA A 3 -0.16 24.73 2.36
CA ALA A 3 0.78 23.76 2.88
C ALA A 3 0.40 22.41 2.27
N GLN A 4 1.22 21.93 1.33
CA GLN A 4 1.12 20.59 0.78
C GLN A 4 1.87 19.65 1.74
N ASN A 5 1.14 18.89 2.55
CA ASN A 5 1.69 17.68 3.15
C ASN A 5 1.68 16.63 2.05
N SER A 6 2.82 16.34 1.43
CA SER A 6 2.91 15.37 0.35
C SER A 6 3.12 13.97 0.88
N LEU A 7 2.47 12.99 0.26
CA LEU A 7 2.53 11.56 0.56
C LEU A 7 3.90 10.88 0.42
N ASP A 8 4.90 11.51 -0.20
CA ASP A 8 6.22 10.88 -0.39
C ASP A 8 7.28 11.35 0.63
N SER A 9 6.91 12.16 1.64
CA SER A 9 7.88 12.63 2.65
C SER A 9 7.97 11.77 3.92
N GLU A 10 7.05 10.83 4.14
CA GLU A 10 7.06 10.02 5.37
C GLU A 10 8.22 9.01 5.45
N ASP A 11 9.00 8.84 4.36
CA ASP A 11 10.15 7.93 4.30
C ASP A 11 11.51 8.58 4.67
N PHE A 12 11.56 9.90 4.93
CA PHE A 12 12.80 10.57 5.36
C PHE A 12 13.03 10.58 6.88
N GLU A 13 12.01 10.24 7.69
CA GLU A 13 12.23 9.85 9.08
C GLU A 13 12.60 8.37 9.10
N GLY A 14 13.90 8.07 9.23
CA GLY A 14 14.42 6.70 9.18
C GLY A 14 13.94 5.80 10.32
N CYS A 15 12.67 5.47 10.36
CA CYS A 15 12.06 4.63 11.38
C CYS A 15 12.39 3.16 11.12
N PHE A 16 12.83 2.46 12.16
CA PHE A 16 12.95 1.02 12.09
C PHE A 16 11.69 0.36 12.61
N HIS A 17 11.04 -0.45 11.79
CA HIS A 17 9.94 -1.28 12.24
C HIS A 17 10.23 -2.73 11.88
N GLN A 18 10.13 -3.61 12.86
CA GLN A 18 10.09 -5.04 12.64
C GLN A 18 8.68 -5.53 12.96
N ASN A 19 7.90 -5.74 11.92
CA ASN A 19 6.57 -6.31 12.06
C ASN A 19 6.70 -7.82 12.32
N ILE A 20 6.03 -8.32 13.36
CA ILE A 20 6.00 -9.73 13.71
C ILE A 20 4.57 -10.23 13.52
N PHE A 21 4.36 -11.03 12.48
CA PHE A 21 3.09 -11.72 12.34
C PHE A 21 3.15 -13.05 13.11
N LEU A 22 2.57 -13.08 14.32
CA LEU A 22 2.44 -14.31 15.09
C LEU A 22 1.11 -14.98 14.76
N PHE A 23 1.18 -16.05 13.98
CA PHE A 23 0.01 -16.87 13.73
C PHE A 23 -0.27 -17.76 14.96
N VAL A 24 -1.33 -17.45 15.70
CA VAL A 24 -1.94 -18.41 16.63
C VAL A 24 -3.07 -19.08 15.87
N LEU A 25 -2.80 -20.27 15.34
CA LEU A 25 -3.77 -21.02 14.54
C LEU A 25 -4.97 -21.37 15.43
N PRO A 26 -6.21 -21.07 15.00
CA PRO A 26 -7.38 -21.73 15.55
C PRO A 26 -7.21 -23.23 15.31
N THR A 27 -7.50 -24.04 16.32
CA THR A 27 -7.39 -25.52 16.31
C THR A 27 -8.17 -26.21 15.17
N HIS A 28 -9.01 -25.49 14.42
CA HIS A 28 -9.83 -26.02 13.34
C HIS A 28 -9.19 -25.96 11.94
N LEU A 29 -8.09 -25.22 11.72
CA LEU A 29 -7.47 -25.09 10.38
C LEU A 29 -6.20 -25.93 10.18
N THR A 30 -5.75 -26.65 11.21
CA THR A 30 -4.66 -27.65 11.13
C THR A 30 -4.84 -28.72 12.22
N PRO A 31 -4.94 -30.02 11.90
CA PRO A 31 -4.91 -31.08 12.92
C PRO A 31 -3.51 -31.36 13.51
N LEU A 32 -2.50 -30.54 13.21
CA LEU A 32 -1.08 -30.90 13.41
C LEU A 32 -0.24 -29.80 14.08
N VAL A 33 -0.74 -29.11 15.12
CA VAL A 33 0.12 -28.62 16.22
C VAL A 33 -0.74 -28.51 17.49
N SER A 34 -0.81 -29.60 18.27
CA SER A 34 -1.29 -29.49 19.64
C SER A 34 -0.17 -28.90 20.51
N GLY A 35 -0.41 -27.73 21.11
CA GLY A 35 0.11 -27.45 22.46
C GLY A 35 1.28 -26.48 22.65
N ASN A 36 1.95 -25.96 21.61
CA ASN A 36 3.04 -24.99 21.81
C ASN A 36 2.61 -23.55 21.47
N PRO A 37 2.89 -22.54 22.32
CA PRO A 37 2.70 -21.14 21.95
C PRO A 37 3.46 -20.76 20.70
N ALA A 38 2.85 -19.94 19.85
CA ALA A 38 3.59 -19.24 18.81
C ALA A 38 4.56 -18.27 19.51
N GLN A 39 5.86 -18.48 19.32
CA GLN A 39 6.91 -17.67 19.94
C GLN A 39 7.88 -17.17 18.88
N GLU A 40 8.17 -15.87 18.89
CA GLU A 40 9.20 -15.27 18.05
C GLU A 40 10.04 -14.30 18.90
N SER A 41 11.32 -14.16 18.52
CA SER A 41 12.25 -13.26 19.20
C SER A 41 12.65 -12.12 18.28
N VAL A 42 12.58 -10.89 18.77
CA VAL A 42 13.01 -9.69 18.06
C VAL A 42 14.15 -9.02 18.80
N SER A 43 15.17 -8.63 18.02
CA SER A 43 16.35 -7.94 18.53
C SER A 43 16.30 -6.50 18.03
N LEU A 44 16.13 -5.55 18.95
CA LEU A 44 16.24 -4.14 18.63
C LEU A 44 17.69 -3.69 18.80
N MET A 45 18.34 -3.40 17.68
CA MET A 45 19.71 -2.88 17.62
C MET A 45 19.68 -1.39 17.29
N LEU A 46 20.59 -0.62 17.89
CA LEU A 46 20.76 0.80 17.58
C LEU A 46 21.93 0.99 16.60
N PRO A 47 21.79 1.87 15.60
CA PRO A 47 22.91 2.24 14.73
C PRO A 47 23.93 3.10 15.49
N LEU A 48 25.13 3.23 14.93
CA LEU A 48 26.25 3.94 15.58
C LEU A 48 26.02 5.46 15.72
N ASN A 49 25.17 6.05 14.89
CA ASN A 49 24.93 7.50 14.79
C ASN A 49 23.65 7.98 15.52
N VAL A 50 23.18 7.24 16.53
CA VAL A 50 21.96 7.59 17.25
C VAL A 50 22.18 8.77 18.20
N VAL A 51 21.28 9.77 18.16
CA VAL A 51 21.28 10.86 19.13
C VAL A 51 20.83 10.33 20.50
N GLU A 52 21.60 10.61 21.54
CA GLU A 52 21.27 10.14 22.89
C GLU A 52 19.89 10.63 23.35
N GLY A 53 19.11 9.74 23.96
CA GLY A 53 17.74 10.05 24.42
C GLY A 53 16.66 10.15 23.33
N SER A 54 17.02 10.14 22.05
CA SER A 54 16.08 10.25 20.93
C SER A 54 15.31 8.96 20.62
N VAL A 55 15.83 7.81 21.06
CA VAL A 55 15.23 6.50 20.78
C VAL A 55 13.86 6.40 21.45
N ARG A 56 12.86 6.05 20.65
CA ARG A 56 11.53 5.63 21.11
C ARG A 56 11.22 4.29 20.51
N ALA A 57 10.95 3.29 21.35
CA ALA A 57 10.56 1.97 20.88
C ALA A 57 9.23 1.57 21.47
N THR A 58 8.38 0.96 20.64
CA THR A 58 7.02 0.57 20.98
C THR A 58 6.75 -0.85 20.49
N VAL A 59 5.94 -1.56 21.26
CA VAL A 59 5.24 -2.76 20.81
C VAL A 59 3.77 -2.44 20.66
N SER A 60 3.17 -2.88 19.56
CA SER A 60 1.76 -2.69 19.22
C SER A 60 1.14 -4.05 18.92
N VAL A 61 -0.03 -4.33 19.48
CA VAL A 61 -0.75 -5.60 19.34
C VAL A 61 -2.18 -5.32 18.89
N THR A 62 -2.64 -6.01 17.84
CA THR A 62 -4.02 -5.92 17.33
C THR A 62 -4.55 -7.32 16.98
N GLY A 63 -5.87 -7.50 17.08
CA GLY A 63 -6.55 -8.73 16.66
C GLY A 63 -7.02 -8.71 15.21
N ASP A 64 -6.77 -7.61 14.51
CA ASP A 64 -7.27 -7.37 13.16
C ASP A 64 -6.15 -6.92 12.23
N LEU A 65 -6.08 -7.58 11.08
CA LEU A 65 -5.13 -7.29 10.00
C LEU A 65 -5.25 -5.84 9.51
N MET A 66 -6.46 -5.29 9.53
CA MET A 66 -6.74 -3.92 9.12
C MET A 66 -6.70 -2.94 10.32
N GLY A 67 -6.41 -3.42 11.55
CA GLY A 67 -6.48 -2.61 12.77
C GLY A 67 -5.57 -1.37 12.73
N THR A 68 -4.31 -1.53 12.32
CA THR A 68 -3.37 -0.41 12.18
C THR A 68 -3.82 0.59 11.12
N ALA A 69 -4.31 0.10 9.98
CA ALA A 69 -4.85 0.93 8.90
C ALA A 69 -6.10 1.71 9.33
N LEU A 70 -6.92 1.12 10.20
CA LEU A 70 -8.16 1.70 10.74
C LEU A 70 -7.91 2.68 11.89
N GLN A 71 -6.88 2.46 12.71
CA GLN A 71 -6.53 3.41 13.76
C GLN A 71 -5.91 4.67 13.14
N ASN A 72 -5.10 4.48 12.10
CA ASN A 72 -4.47 5.56 11.35
C ASN A 72 -5.33 6.02 10.18
N LEU A 73 -6.66 6.06 10.33
CA LEU A 73 -7.51 6.59 9.25
C LEU A 73 -7.06 8.00 8.87
N ASP A 74 -6.59 8.83 9.81
CA ASP A 74 -6.12 10.18 9.49
C ASP A 74 -4.79 10.26 8.73
N HIS A 75 -3.99 9.19 8.73
CA HIS A 75 -2.67 9.13 8.09
C HIS A 75 -2.63 8.20 6.86
N LEU A 76 -3.38 7.09 6.87
CA LEU A 76 -3.46 6.13 5.77
C LEU A 76 -4.74 6.28 4.93
N VAL A 77 -5.79 6.86 5.52
CA VAL A 77 -7.09 7.17 4.89
C VAL A 77 -7.32 8.69 5.00
N GLN A 78 -6.29 9.45 4.64
CA GLN A 78 -6.32 10.91 4.75
C GLN A 78 -7.41 11.50 3.84
N MET A 79 -7.76 12.77 4.09
CA MET A 79 -8.51 13.55 3.11
C MET A 79 -7.74 13.55 1.78
N PRO A 80 -8.36 13.08 0.68
CA PRO A 80 -7.74 13.09 -0.63
C PRO A 80 -7.30 14.51 -1.03
N HIS A 81 -6.10 14.64 -1.59
CA HIS A 81 -5.49 15.91 -1.97
C HIS A 81 -4.44 15.68 -3.06
N GLY A 82 -3.79 16.76 -3.51
CA GLY A 82 -2.75 16.69 -4.52
C GLY A 82 -3.32 16.58 -5.94
N CYS A 83 -2.47 16.14 -6.88
CA CYS A 83 -2.84 15.96 -8.28
C CYS A 83 -3.86 14.82 -8.48
N GLY A 84 -4.43 14.68 -9.68
CA GLY A 84 -5.47 13.70 -9.96
C GLY A 84 -5.07 12.25 -9.68
N GLU A 85 -3.78 11.94 -9.70
CA GLU A 85 -3.28 10.62 -9.30
C GLU A 85 -3.19 10.48 -7.78
N GLN A 86 -2.53 11.41 -7.08
CA GLN A 86 -2.36 11.42 -5.61
C GLN A 86 -3.71 11.37 -4.89
N ASN A 87 -4.69 12.11 -5.40
CA ASN A 87 -6.05 12.09 -4.86
C ASN A 87 -6.66 10.68 -4.90
N MET A 88 -6.42 9.92 -5.98
CA MET A 88 -6.95 8.56 -6.11
C MET A 88 -6.21 7.53 -5.24
N VAL A 89 -4.93 7.77 -4.93
CA VAL A 89 -4.17 6.97 -3.96
C VAL A 89 -4.81 6.99 -2.60
N LEU A 90 -5.30 8.16 -2.17
CA LEU A 90 -5.97 8.34 -0.89
C LEU A 90 -7.42 7.86 -0.94
N PHE A 91 -8.10 8.04 -2.08
CA PHE A 91 -9.49 7.65 -2.25
C PHE A 91 -9.69 6.12 -2.21
N ALA A 92 -8.84 5.35 -2.89
CA ALA A 92 -9.05 3.92 -3.07
C ALA A 92 -9.01 3.09 -1.76
N PRO A 93 -8.05 3.28 -0.84
CA PRO A 93 -8.00 2.59 0.44
C PRO A 93 -9.28 2.75 1.28
N ILE A 94 -9.90 3.93 1.27
CA ILE A 94 -11.15 4.21 2.01
C ILE A 94 -12.27 3.27 1.56
N VAL A 95 -12.37 3.03 0.25
CA VAL A 95 -13.37 2.14 -0.33
C VAL A 95 -13.15 0.70 0.14
N TYR A 96 -11.90 0.22 0.16
CA TYR A 96 -11.58 -1.14 0.62
C TYR A 96 -11.81 -1.33 2.11
N VAL A 97 -11.52 -0.31 2.91
CA VAL A 97 -11.81 -0.27 4.34
C VAL A 97 -13.32 -0.36 4.60
N LEU A 98 -14.14 0.43 3.90
CA LEU A 98 -15.59 0.38 4.01
C LEU A 98 -16.14 -1.00 3.62
N GLN A 99 -15.68 -1.56 2.50
CA GLN A 99 -16.07 -2.91 2.06
C GLN A 99 -15.71 -3.99 3.08
N TYR A 100 -14.54 -3.86 3.73
CA TYR A 100 -14.10 -4.78 4.77
C TYR A 100 -15.00 -4.70 6.01
N LEU A 101 -15.19 -3.49 6.55
CA LEU A 101 -15.98 -3.27 7.77
C LEU A 101 -17.45 -3.66 7.56
N GLU A 102 -18.00 -3.40 6.37
CA GLU A 102 -19.36 -3.80 6.02
C GLU A 102 -19.49 -5.33 5.96
N LYS A 103 -18.57 -6.02 5.28
CA LYS A 103 -18.60 -7.49 5.19
C LYS A 103 -18.43 -8.18 6.53
N THR A 104 -17.60 -7.61 7.40
CA THR A 104 -17.37 -8.13 8.76
C THR A 104 -18.41 -7.66 9.78
N ARG A 105 -19.36 -6.80 9.38
CA ARG A 105 -20.38 -6.20 10.27
C ARG A 105 -19.78 -5.40 11.43
N GLN A 106 -18.64 -4.77 11.19
CA GLN A 106 -17.92 -3.92 12.15
C GLN A 106 -18.01 -2.43 11.79
N LEU A 107 -18.76 -2.07 10.74
CA LEU A 107 -18.94 -0.69 10.32
C LEU A 107 -19.86 0.07 11.28
N THR A 108 -19.30 0.96 12.10
CA THR A 108 -20.09 1.84 12.97
C THR A 108 -20.58 3.09 12.21
N PRO A 109 -21.67 3.74 12.66
CA PRO A 109 -22.15 4.99 12.06
C PRO A 109 -21.08 6.09 12.00
N GLU A 110 -20.25 6.20 13.05
CA GLU A 110 -19.21 7.23 13.16
C GLU A 110 -18.11 7.01 12.10
N ILE A 111 -17.64 5.77 11.95
CA ILE A 111 -16.64 5.42 10.93
C ILE A 111 -17.23 5.62 9.53
N LYS A 112 -18.49 5.23 9.34
CA LYS A 112 -19.18 5.40 8.06
C LYS A 112 -19.33 6.87 7.66
N GLU A 113 -19.76 7.74 8.56
CA GLU A 113 -19.93 9.16 8.24
C GLU A 113 -18.59 9.81 7.94
N ARG A 114 -17.55 9.52 8.72
CA ARG A 114 -16.19 10.02 8.47
C ARG A 114 -15.65 9.58 7.12
N ALA A 115 -15.68 8.28 6.83
CA ALA A 115 -15.16 7.72 5.59
C ALA A 115 -15.95 8.19 4.36
N THR A 116 -17.28 8.30 4.45
CA THR A 116 -18.10 8.85 3.35
C THR A 116 -17.87 10.34 3.15
N GLY A 117 -17.58 11.10 4.21
CA GLY A 117 -17.12 12.49 4.13
C GLY A 117 -15.84 12.63 3.29
N PHE A 118 -14.82 11.80 3.56
CA PHE A 118 -13.59 11.77 2.77
C PHE A 118 -13.83 11.36 1.31
N LEU A 119 -14.67 10.36 1.06
CA LEU A 119 -15.01 9.95 -0.30
C LEU A 119 -15.76 11.06 -1.07
N ARG A 120 -16.71 11.77 -0.44
CA ARG A 120 -17.41 12.90 -1.08
C ARG A 120 -16.42 14.01 -1.46
N ASN A 121 -15.51 14.34 -0.55
CA ASN A 121 -14.49 15.36 -0.79
C ASN A 121 -13.54 14.93 -1.93
N GLY A 122 -12.97 13.72 -1.86
CA GLY A 122 -12.07 13.20 -2.89
C GLY A 122 -12.73 13.05 -4.26
N TYR A 123 -14.04 12.74 -4.30
CA TYR A 123 -14.81 12.78 -5.55
C TYR A 123 -14.86 14.19 -6.15
N GLN A 124 -15.18 15.21 -5.34
CA GLN A 124 -15.23 16.60 -5.81
C GLN A 124 -13.87 17.12 -6.29
N ILE A 125 -12.79 16.75 -5.59
CA ILE A 125 -11.42 17.07 -6.03
C ILE A 125 -11.11 16.37 -7.35
N GLN A 126 -11.44 15.08 -7.48
CA GLN A 126 -11.13 14.32 -8.69
C GLN A 126 -11.83 14.89 -9.94
N LEU A 127 -13.05 15.43 -9.79
CA LEU A 127 -13.77 16.07 -10.90
C LEU A 127 -13.03 17.28 -11.48
N GLN A 128 -12.18 17.95 -10.72
CA GLN A 128 -11.36 19.07 -11.23
C GLN A 128 -10.28 18.60 -12.22
N TYR A 129 -9.95 17.31 -12.18
CA TYR A 129 -8.98 16.67 -13.08
C TYR A 129 -9.64 15.98 -14.28
N GLN A 130 -10.96 16.15 -14.43
CA GLN A 130 -11.72 15.62 -15.56
C GLN A 130 -11.63 16.55 -16.77
N HIS A 131 -11.40 15.97 -17.95
CA HIS A 131 -11.45 16.64 -19.24
C HIS A 131 -12.89 16.73 -19.79
N PRO A 132 -13.17 17.66 -20.72
CA PRO A 132 -14.48 17.76 -21.37
C PRO A 132 -14.93 16.49 -22.11
N ASP A 133 -13.98 15.68 -22.58
CA ASP A 133 -14.23 14.39 -23.24
C ASP A 133 -14.52 13.24 -22.26
N GLY A 134 -14.49 13.52 -20.95
CA GLY A 134 -14.77 12.58 -19.87
C GLY A 134 -13.56 11.86 -19.30
N SER A 135 -12.37 12.02 -19.90
CA SER A 135 -11.12 11.42 -19.44
C SER A 135 -10.54 12.14 -18.22
N TYR A 136 -9.55 11.52 -17.56
CA TYR A 136 -8.83 12.09 -16.42
C TYR A 136 -7.34 12.13 -16.70
N SER A 137 -6.66 13.15 -16.18
CA SER A 137 -5.20 13.34 -16.25
C SER A 137 -4.67 13.84 -14.92
N GLU A 138 -3.34 13.89 -14.73
CA GLU A 138 -2.77 14.27 -13.43
C GLU A 138 -3.05 15.73 -13.09
N PHE A 139 -3.00 16.64 -14.08
CA PHE A 139 -3.22 18.08 -13.89
C PHE A 139 -4.50 18.59 -14.54
N GLY A 140 -5.37 17.69 -15.00
CA GLY A 140 -6.68 18.04 -15.56
C GLY A 140 -6.54 18.73 -16.91
N THR A 141 -7.32 19.78 -17.13
CA THR A 141 -7.31 20.56 -18.39
C THR A 141 -6.01 21.35 -18.63
N LYS A 142 -5.05 21.30 -17.70
CA LYS A 142 -3.68 21.80 -17.93
C LYS A 142 -2.86 20.85 -18.79
N ASP A 143 -3.18 19.56 -18.78
CA ASP A 143 -2.58 18.57 -19.67
C ASP A 143 -3.30 18.61 -21.02
N ASP A 144 -2.58 18.39 -22.12
CA ASP A 144 -3.17 18.45 -23.46
C ASP A 144 -4.15 17.29 -23.72
N TYR A 145 -3.99 16.16 -23.03
CA TYR A 145 -4.76 14.94 -23.26
C TYR A 145 -5.00 14.17 -21.96
N GLY A 146 -6.12 13.44 -21.91
CA GLY A 146 -6.40 12.44 -20.88
C GLY A 146 -5.41 11.29 -20.83
N ASN A 147 -5.31 10.66 -19.66
CA ASN A 147 -4.48 9.50 -19.41
C ASN A 147 -5.32 8.22 -19.36
N THR A 148 -5.00 7.22 -20.20
CA THR A 148 -5.74 5.95 -20.27
C THR A 148 -5.79 5.23 -18.94
N TRP A 149 -4.64 5.18 -18.25
CA TRP A 149 -4.50 4.44 -17.02
C TRP A 149 -5.26 5.10 -15.88
N LEU A 150 -5.06 6.40 -15.66
CA LEU A 150 -5.71 7.14 -14.58
C LEU A 150 -7.23 7.13 -14.78
N THR A 151 -7.70 7.32 -16.01
CA THR A 151 -9.14 7.23 -16.34
C THR A 151 -9.71 5.86 -15.95
N ALA A 152 -9.03 4.77 -16.28
CA ALA A 152 -9.47 3.42 -15.90
C ALA A 152 -9.45 3.21 -14.37
N PHE A 153 -8.44 3.74 -13.68
CA PHE A 153 -8.32 3.65 -12.23
C PHE A 153 -9.42 4.45 -11.51
N VAL A 154 -9.68 5.68 -11.93
CA VAL A 154 -10.79 6.51 -11.44
C VAL A 154 -12.11 5.78 -11.59
N VAL A 155 -12.40 5.24 -12.79
CA VAL A 155 -13.63 4.47 -13.04
C VAL A 155 -13.73 3.26 -12.11
N LYS A 156 -12.65 2.49 -11.91
CA LYS A 156 -12.63 1.35 -10.98
C LYS A 156 -13.04 1.78 -9.57
N CYS A 157 -12.39 2.82 -9.04
CA CYS A 157 -12.62 3.29 -7.68
C CYS A 157 -14.01 3.90 -7.50
N PHE A 158 -14.47 4.73 -8.44
CA PHE A 158 -15.81 5.34 -8.40
C PHE A 158 -16.91 4.29 -8.42
N VAL A 159 -16.81 3.31 -9.31
CA VAL A 159 -17.75 2.20 -9.37
C VAL A 159 -17.82 1.46 -8.03
N GLN A 160 -16.68 1.24 -7.37
CA GLN A 160 -16.63 0.55 -6.08
C GLN A 160 -17.11 1.42 -4.90
N ALA A 161 -17.06 2.76 -5.04
CA ALA A 161 -17.54 3.72 -4.05
C ALA A 161 -19.04 4.02 -4.14
N LYS A 162 -19.70 3.72 -5.27
CA LYS A 162 -21.15 3.92 -5.48
C LYS A 162 -22.08 3.43 -4.35
N PRO A 163 -21.82 2.30 -3.66
CA PRO A 163 -22.67 1.88 -2.54
C PRO A 163 -22.63 2.82 -1.33
N TYR A 164 -21.59 3.65 -1.21
CA TYR A 164 -21.33 4.47 -0.02
C TYR A 164 -21.61 5.96 -0.23
N ILE A 165 -21.41 6.47 -1.45
CA ILE A 165 -21.62 7.88 -1.80
C ILE A 165 -22.36 8.04 -3.14
N PHE A 166 -23.05 9.16 -3.31
CA PHE A 166 -23.64 9.53 -4.59
C PHE A 166 -22.53 9.89 -5.60
N LEU A 167 -22.61 9.29 -6.78
CA LEU A 167 -21.72 9.55 -7.91
C LEU A 167 -22.56 9.71 -9.17
N ASP A 168 -22.35 10.79 -9.92
CA ASP A 168 -23.10 11.02 -11.15
C ASP A 168 -22.73 9.93 -12.18
N ASN A 169 -23.74 9.19 -12.64
CA ASN A 169 -23.54 8.12 -13.60
C ASN A 169 -23.06 8.67 -14.95
N ARG A 170 -23.39 9.93 -15.30
CA ARG A 170 -22.94 10.58 -16.53
C ARG A 170 -21.42 10.70 -16.57
N THR A 171 -20.79 11.09 -15.46
CA THR A 171 -19.34 11.18 -15.32
C THR A 171 -18.66 9.84 -15.60
N ILE A 172 -19.20 8.76 -15.03
CA ILE A 172 -18.65 7.40 -15.20
C ILE A 172 -18.86 6.90 -16.64
N GLN A 173 -20.04 7.17 -17.22
CA GLN A 173 -20.30 6.78 -18.61
C GLN A 173 -19.40 7.53 -19.59
N ALA A 174 -19.18 8.84 -19.40
CA ALA A 174 -18.29 9.63 -20.25
C ALA A 174 -16.86 9.03 -20.26
N ALA A 175 -16.31 8.74 -19.08
CA ALA A 175 -15.01 8.09 -18.96
C ALA A 175 -14.96 6.70 -19.61
N LEU A 176 -16.02 5.89 -19.47
CA LEU A 176 -16.12 4.57 -20.12
C LEU A 176 -16.20 4.68 -21.64
N THR A 177 -16.98 5.62 -22.17
CA THR A 177 -17.09 5.87 -23.61
C THR A 177 -15.75 6.33 -24.19
N TRP A 178 -15.04 7.19 -23.47
CA TRP A 178 -13.69 7.61 -23.86
C TRP A 178 -12.70 6.43 -23.87
N LEU A 179 -12.73 5.56 -22.86
CA LEU A 179 -11.91 4.33 -22.84
C LEU A 179 -12.26 3.41 -24.03
N GLU A 180 -13.55 3.27 -24.37
CA GLU A 180 -14.00 2.48 -25.51
C GLU A 180 -13.47 3.02 -26.84
N PHE A 181 -13.45 4.34 -27.00
CA PHE A 181 -12.89 5.01 -28.16
C PHE A 181 -11.39 4.71 -28.34
N HIS A 182 -10.65 4.57 -27.25
CA HIS A 182 -9.23 4.21 -27.25
C HIS A 182 -8.95 2.69 -27.30
N GLN A 183 -9.99 1.85 -27.44
CA GLN A 183 -9.84 0.42 -27.68
C GLN A 183 -9.59 0.13 -29.17
N LEU A 184 -8.45 -0.49 -29.48
CA LEU A 184 -8.06 -0.88 -30.83
C LEU A 184 -8.97 -2.02 -31.37
N PRO A 185 -9.01 -2.22 -32.71
CA PRO A 185 -9.73 -3.36 -33.30
C PRO A 185 -9.27 -4.73 -32.79
N SER A 186 -7.99 -4.84 -32.38
CA SER A 186 -7.44 -6.04 -31.72
C SER A 186 -8.04 -6.30 -30.33
N GLY A 187 -8.72 -5.31 -29.76
CA GLY A 187 -9.26 -5.30 -28.41
C GLY A 187 -8.31 -4.72 -27.35
N CYS A 188 -7.05 -4.45 -27.69
CA CYS A 188 -6.09 -3.83 -26.78
C CYS A 188 -6.41 -2.34 -26.59
N PHE A 189 -6.09 -1.78 -25.43
CA PHE A 189 -6.22 -0.34 -25.21
C PHE A 189 -4.94 0.38 -25.62
N ARG A 190 -5.09 1.51 -26.30
CA ARG A 190 -3.97 2.43 -26.56
C ARG A 190 -3.59 3.14 -25.26
N ASN A 191 -2.30 3.16 -24.94
CA ASN A 191 -1.80 4.00 -23.86
C ASN A 191 -1.65 5.44 -24.40
N VAL A 192 -2.51 6.34 -23.96
CA VAL A 192 -2.47 7.78 -24.27
C VAL A 192 -2.32 8.58 -22.99
N GLY A 193 -1.74 9.78 -23.11
CA GLY A 193 -1.34 10.61 -21.97
C GLY A 193 0.05 10.27 -21.45
N GLN A 194 0.62 11.19 -20.66
CA GLN A 194 1.83 10.93 -19.88
C GLN A 194 1.42 10.44 -18.50
N LEU A 195 2.17 9.48 -17.95
CA LEU A 195 2.01 9.02 -16.57
C LEU A 195 3.33 9.29 -15.85
N PHE A 196 3.36 10.23 -14.91
CA PHE A 196 4.57 10.60 -14.18
C PHE A 196 4.94 9.55 -13.12
N HIS A 197 3.96 8.82 -12.60
CA HIS A 197 4.18 7.65 -11.77
C HIS A 197 3.96 6.36 -12.55
N THR A 198 5.03 5.81 -13.13
CA THR A 198 4.98 4.46 -13.71
C THR A 198 4.64 3.35 -12.69
N ALA A 199 4.68 3.67 -11.40
CA ALA A 199 4.28 2.83 -10.27
C ALA A 199 2.78 2.89 -10.04
N MET A 200 1.95 3.04 -11.07
CA MET A 200 0.50 3.03 -11.00
C MET A 200 -0.02 2.38 -12.30
N LYS A 201 -0.05 1.04 -12.32
CA LYS A 201 -0.62 0.20 -13.40
C LYS A 201 -1.56 -0.86 -12.82
N VAL A 202 -2.76 -0.46 -12.41
CA VAL A 202 -3.81 -1.36 -11.88
C VAL A 202 -4.87 -1.70 -12.93
N GLY A 203 -5.28 -2.98 -12.97
CA GLY A 203 -6.39 -3.48 -13.78
C GLY A 203 -7.77 -3.08 -13.22
N ALA A 204 -8.63 -2.54 -14.08
CA ALA A 204 -9.98 -2.08 -13.74
C ALA A 204 -11.06 -3.13 -14.08
N ARG A 205 -12.13 -3.17 -13.27
CA ARG A 205 -13.37 -3.89 -13.58
C ARG A 205 -14.54 -2.92 -13.49
N ALA A 206 -15.36 -2.85 -14.54
CA ALA A 206 -16.56 -2.03 -14.60
C ALA A 206 -17.83 -2.91 -14.81
N PRO A 207 -18.97 -2.58 -14.17
CA PRO A 207 -20.24 -3.28 -14.34
C PRO A 207 -21.20 -2.47 -15.24
N CYS A 208 -21.22 -2.75 -16.55
CA CYS A 208 -22.29 -2.31 -17.46
C CYS A 208 -22.42 -3.23 -18.70
N ARG A 209 -23.57 -3.24 -19.39
CA ARG A 209 -23.78 -4.08 -20.60
C ARG A 209 -22.90 -3.64 -21.79
N THR A 210 -22.64 -2.34 -21.95
CA THR A 210 -21.63 -1.81 -22.90
C THR A 210 -20.22 -2.31 -22.55
N THR A 211 -19.90 -2.41 -21.26
CA THR A 211 -18.58 -2.91 -20.81
C THR A 211 -18.37 -4.40 -21.07
N GLN A 212 -19.42 -5.21 -21.26
CA GLN A 212 -19.25 -6.64 -21.57
C GLN A 212 -18.56 -6.85 -22.93
N ASN A 213 -18.91 -6.05 -23.93
CA ASN A 213 -18.26 -6.12 -25.25
C ASN A 213 -16.82 -5.60 -25.21
N MET A 214 -16.59 -4.49 -24.51
CA MET A 214 -15.26 -3.93 -24.26
C MET A 214 -14.35 -4.94 -23.55
N VAL A 215 -14.83 -5.55 -22.45
CA VAL A 215 -14.09 -6.58 -21.69
C VAL A 215 -13.84 -7.82 -22.54
N ARG A 216 -14.81 -8.28 -23.32
CA ARG A 216 -14.64 -9.45 -24.21
C ARG A 216 -13.55 -9.19 -25.25
N LYS A 217 -13.55 -8.02 -25.90
CA LYS A 217 -12.50 -7.60 -26.84
C LYS A 217 -11.14 -7.53 -26.13
N ALA A 218 -11.08 -6.94 -24.94
CA ALA A 218 -9.83 -6.83 -24.16
C ALA A 218 -9.25 -8.21 -23.78
N LEU A 219 -10.09 -9.14 -23.33
CA LEU A 219 -9.68 -10.52 -23.08
C LEU A 219 -9.21 -11.21 -24.38
N GLY A 220 -9.82 -10.89 -25.51
CA GLY A 220 -9.41 -11.34 -26.85
C GLY A 220 -8.04 -10.79 -27.30
N CYS A 221 -7.65 -9.59 -26.87
CA CYS A 221 -6.30 -9.05 -27.08
C CYS A 221 -5.26 -9.73 -26.19
N ILE A 222 -5.64 -10.00 -24.94
CA ILE A 222 -4.74 -10.60 -23.96
C ILE A 222 -4.47 -12.06 -24.34
N ALA A 223 -5.48 -12.83 -24.76
CA ALA A 223 -5.38 -14.29 -24.98
C ALA A 223 -4.29 -14.76 -25.98
N PRO A 224 -4.05 -14.07 -27.12
CA PRO A 224 -2.94 -14.37 -28.03
C PRO A 224 -1.58 -13.90 -27.51
N SER A 225 -1.57 -12.87 -26.65
CA SER A 225 -0.40 -12.26 -26.04
C SER A 225 0.11 -13.03 -24.81
N LEU A 226 -0.17 -14.34 -24.72
CA LEU A 226 0.33 -15.27 -23.69
C LEU A 226 1.61 -16.02 -24.16
N PRO A 227 2.74 -15.39 -24.53
CA PRO A 227 3.93 -16.17 -24.77
C PRO A 227 4.44 -16.76 -23.43
N LYS A 228 5.01 -17.96 -23.54
CA LYS A 228 5.63 -18.79 -22.49
C LYS A 228 6.77 -18.10 -21.67
N ALA A 229 6.99 -16.80 -21.86
CA ALA A 229 8.06 -15.99 -21.25
C ALA A 229 7.53 -14.68 -20.59
N ALA A 230 6.24 -14.62 -20.24
CA ALA A 230 5.70 -13.49 -19.48
C ALA A 230 6.43 -13.33 -18.15
N SER A 231 6.82 -12.10 -17.80
CA SER A 231 7.46 -11.80 -16.52
C SER A 231 6.57 -12.23 -15.34
N THR A 232 7.17 -12.52 -14.18
CA THR A 232 6.45 -12.90 -12.96
C THR A 232 5.33 -11.89 -12.64
N TYR A 233 5.64 -10.60 -12.74
CA TYR A 233 4.67 -9.51 -12.58
C TYR A 233 3.49 -9.59 -13.56
N SER A 234 3.76 -9.81 -14.85
CA SER A 234 2.70 -9.97 -15.86
C SER A 234 1.84 -11.21 -15.57
N GLN A 235 2.44 -12.32 -15.13
CA GLN A 235 1.69 -13.54 -14.78
C GLN A 235 0.75 -13.31 -13.59
N ALA A 236 1.16 -12.57 -12.56
CA ALA A 236 0.31 -12.24 -11.42
C ALA A 236 -0.88 -11.36 -11.81
N LEU A 237 -0.64 -10.33 -12.62
CA LEU A 237 -1.71 -9.48 -13.18
C LEU A 237 -2.70 -10.29 -14.02
N LEU A 238 -2.21 -11.18 -14.87
CA LEU A 238 -3.05 -12.05 -15.70
C LEU A 238 -3.84 -13.03 -14.85
N ALA A 239 -3.23 -13.65 -13.83
CA ALA A 239 -3.91 -14.52 -12.88
C ALA A 239 -5.11 -13.80 -12.23
N TYR A 240 -4.90 -12.57 -11.74
CA TYR A 240 -5.96 -11.79 -11.13
C TYR A 240 -7.03 -11.37 -12.16
N THR A 241 -6.62 -10.97 -13.36
CA THR A 241 -7.53 -10.57 -14.44
C THR A 241 -8.46 -11.71 -14.84
N PHE A 242 -7.92 -12.92 -15.04
CA PHE A 242 -8.73 -14.10 -15.38
C PHE A 242 -9.60 -14.57 -14.20
N ALA A 243 -9.13 -14.41 -12.96
CA ALA A 243 -9.95 -14.69 -11.78
C ALA A 243 -11.17 -13.77 -11.74
N LEU A 244 -10.99 -12.47 -12.01
CA LEU A 244 -12.09 -11.51 -12.12
C LEU A 244 -13.03 -11.82 -13.30
N ALA A 245 -12.49 -12.28 -14.43
CA ALA A 245 -13.24 -12.71 -15.60
C ALA A 245 -13.98 -14.05 -15.40
N LYS A 246 -13.78 -14.73 -14.26
CA LYS A 246 -14.33 -16.06 -13.95
C LYS A 246 -13.83 -17.17 -14.89
N ASP A 247 -12.63 -17.00 -15.47
CA ASP A 247 -11.96 -18.02 -16.28
C ASP A 247 -11.07 -18.89 -15.36
N SER A 248 -11.69 -19.91 -14.75
CA SER A 248 -11.01 -20.77 -13.76
C SER A 248 -9.80 -21.50 -14.35
N GLN A 249 -9.89 -21.96 -15.60
CA GLN A 249 -8.83 -22.75 -16.23
C GLN A 249 -7.55 -21.92 -16.40
N ARG A 250 -7.66 -20.70 -16.94
CA ARG A 250 -6.50 -19.81 -17.08
C ARG A 250 -5.99 -19.31 -15.73
N THR A 251 -6.90 -19.00 -14.80
CA THR A 251 -6.53 -18.60 -13.44
C THR A 251 -5.66 -19.66 -12.77
N ILE A 252 -6.08 -20.92 -12.81
CA ILE A 252 -5.32 -22.04 -12.23
C ILE A 252 -3.98 -22.20 -12.96
N SER A 253 -3.97 -22.16 -14.29
CA SER A 253 -2.74 -22.27 -15.09
C SER A 253 -1.66 -21.25 -14.67
N PHE A 254 -2.03 -19.97 -14.53
CA PHE A 254 -1.10 -18.94 -14.08
C PHE A 254 -0.68 -19.12 -12.62
N LEU A 255 -1.60 -19.46 -11.72
CA LEU A 255 -1.27 -19.68 -10.32
C LEU A 255 -0.34 -20.88 -10.12
N THR A 256 -0.52 -21.96 -10.88
CA THR A 256 0.40 -23.10 -10.90
C THR A 256 1.78 -22.67 -11.38
N SER A 257 1.86 -21.89 -12.46
CA SER A 257 3.14 -21.36 -12.96
C SER A 257 3.84 -20.48 -11.91
N LEU A 258 3.09 -19.61 -11.23
CA LEU A 258 3.58 -18.77 -10.15
C LEU A 258 4.03 -19.58 -8.92
N SER A 259 3.36 -20.68 -8.58
CA SER A 259 3.77 -21.52 -7.45
C SER A 259 5.13 -22.17 -7.64
N LEU A 260 5.57 -22.41 -8.88
CA LEU A 260 6.89 -22.97 -9.18
C LEU A 260 8.04 -21.98 -8.96
N ILE A 261 7.74 -20.68 -8.94
CA ILE A 261 8.72 -19.58 -8.84
C ILE A 261 8.56 -18.75 -7.56
N CYS A 262 7.71 -19.18 -6.64
CA CYS A 262 7.56 -18.53 -5.33
C CYS A 262 8.80 -18.78 -4.46
N SER A 263 9.00 -17.94 -3.44
CA SER A 263 10.02 -18.18 -2.44
C SER A 263 9.80 -19.54 -1.76
N LEU A 264 10.85 -20.36 -1.62
CA LEU A 264 10.78 -21.57 -0.79
C LEU A 264 10.37 -21.18 0.63
N PRO A 265 9.42 -21.90 1.27
CA PRO A 265 9.02 -21.61 2.64
C PRO A 265 10.21 -21.89 3.58
N PHE A 266 10.99 -20.86 3.90
CA PHE A 266 11.90 -20.87 5.04
C PHE A 266 11.07 -20.86 6.34
N LEU A 267 11.72 -21.21 7.46
CA LEU A 267 11.14 -21.21 8.82
C LEU A 267 10.16 -20.04 9.02
N GLY A 268 8.87 -20.35 9.16
CA GLY A 268 7.79 -19.36 9.35
C GLY A 268 6.69 -19.33 8.28
N GLY A 269 6.73 -20.18 7.25
CA GLY A 269 5.58 -20.38 6.34
C GLY A 269 5.24 -19.18 5.44
N GLN A 270 6.19 -18.27 5.23
CA GLN A 270 6.02 -17.07 4.40
C GLN A 270 6.15 -17.40 2.91
N ILE A 271 5.27 -16.82 2.10
CA ILE A 271 5.24 -17.01 0.64
C ILE A 271 5.25 -15.64 -0.03
N HIS A 272 6.21 -15.40 -0.92
CA HIS A 272 6.26 -14.19 -1.72
C HIS A 272 6.88 -14.43 -3.09
N TRP A 273 6.79 -13.42 -3.95
CA TRP A 273 7.38 -13.41 -5.27
C TRP A 273 8.27 -12.18 -5.44
N SER A 274 9.35 -12.34 -6.20
CA SER A 274 10.22 -11.24 -6.60
C SER A 274 10.38 -11.20 -8.11
N GLN A 275 10.51 -9.99 -8.66
CA GLN A 275 10.76 -9.80 -10.09
C GLN A 275 12.21 -10.17 -10.49
N THR A 276 13.15 -10.21 -9.53
CA THR A 276 14.56 -10.50 -9.80
C THR A 276 14.89 -11.93 -9.37
N SER A 277 15.33 -12.77 -10.31
CA SER A 277 15.78 -14.16 -10.05
C SER A 277 17.15 -14.25 -9.39
N SER A 278 17.84 -13.11 -9.19
CA SER A 278 19.08 -13.08 -8.42
C SER A 278 18.74 -13.36 -6.96
N ARG A 279 19.41 -14.37 -6.38
CA ARG A 279 19.53 -14.55 -4.91
C ARG A 279 19.56 -13.16 -4.26
N PRO A 280 18.82 -12.91 -3.17
CA PRO A 280 19.02 -11.69 -2.42
C PRO A 280 20.53 -11.61 -2.19
N ARG A 281 21.21 -10.63 -2.79
CA ARG A 281 22.47 -10.18 -2.21
C ARG A 281 22.06 -9.93 -0.77
N PRO A 282 22.70 -10.58 0.22
CA PRO A 282 22.43 -10.21 1.59
C PRO A 282 22.69 -8.71 1.61
N SER A 283 21.62 -7.92 1.68
CA SER A 283 21.76 -6.55 2.08
C SER A 283 22.52 -6.67 3.38
N THR A 284 23.77 -6.24 3.39
CA THR A 284 24.61 -6.19 4.59
C THR A 284 24.01 -5.28 5.65
N SER A 285 22.88 -4.64 5.33
CA SER A 285 22.07 -3.79 6.15
C SER A 285 20.76 -4.50 6.54
N PRO A 286 20.50 -4.72 7.84
CA PRO A 286 19.17 -5.05 8.38
C PRO A 286 18.06 -4.04 8.04
N TRP A 287 18.40 -2.94 7.35
CA TRP A 287 17.55 -1.79 7.06
C TRP A 287 16.99 -1.75 5.63
N SER A 288 17.15 -2.79 4.79
CA SER A 288 16.59 -2.77 3.42
C SER A 288 15.13 -3.22 3.39
N GLN A 289 14.22 -2.31 3.04
CA GLN A 289 12.86 -2.69 2.62
C GLN A 289 12.93 -3.46 1.28
N PRO A 290 12.05 -4.46 1.05
CA PRO A 290 11.97 -5.07 -0.28
C PRO A 290 11.51 -4.04 -1.31
N LEU A 291 11.80 -4.33 -2.58
CA LEU A 291 11.35 -3.50 -3.68
C LEU A 291 9.83 -3.40 -3.67
N SER A 292 9.28 -2.18 -3.75
CA SER A 292 7.82 -1.93 -3.82
C SER A 292 7.09 -2.82 -4.87
N VAL A 293 7.78 -3.14 -5.97
CA VAL A 293 7.30 -4.05 -7.02
C VAL A 293 6.99 -5.46 -6.50
N ASP A 294 7.77 -5.97 -5.53
CA ASP A 294 7.59 -7.32 -4.98
C ASP A 294 6.35 -7.38 -4.06
N VAL A 295 6.06 -6.29 -3.34
CA VAL A 295 4.83 -6.15 -2.54
C VAL A 295 3.61 -6.15 -3.44
N GLU A 296 3.63 -5.32 -4.49
CA GLU A 296 2.54 -5.24 -5.45
C GLU A 296 2.28 -6.57 -6.17
N LEU A 297 3.35 -7.19 -6.68
CA LEU A 297 3.32 -8.51 -7.32
C LEU A 297 2.68 -9.55 -6.40
N THR A 298 3.17 -9.64 -5.16
CA THR A 298 2.70 -10.61 -4.17
C THR A 298 1.23 -10.34 -3.79
N ALA A 299 0.82 -9.08 -3.69
CA ALA A 299 -0.56 -8.69 -3.43
C ALA A 299 -1.51 -9.07 -4.58
N TYR A 300 -1.08 -8.97 -5.85
CA TYR A 300 -1.89 -9.47 -6.98
C TYR A 300 -2.06 -10.98 -6.97
N VAL A 301 -1.01 -11.73 -6.60
CA VAL A 301 -1.14 -13.19 -6.44
C VAL A 301 -2.15 -13.53 -5.35
N LEU A 302 -2.10 -12.85 -4.20
CA LEU A 302 -3.09 -12.99 -3.14
C LEU A 302 -4.52 -12.69 -3.65
N LEU A 303 -4.69 -11.58 -4.37
CA LEU A 303 -5.98 -11.23 -4.97
C LEU A 303 -6.47 -12.28 -5.98
N ALA A 304 -5.58 -12.85 -6.79
CA ALA A 304 -5.92 -13.90 -7.73
C ALA A 304 -6.40 -15.18 -7.02
N VAL A 305 -5.67 -15.62 -5.99
CA VAL A 305 -6.04 -16.79 -5.15
C VAL A 305 -7.42 -16.58 -4.52
N LEU A 306 -7.65 -15.41 -3.91
CA LEU A 306 -8.91 -15.10 -3.21
C LEU A 306 -10.06 -14.73 -4.15
N SER A 307 -9.80 -14.54 -5.44
CA SER A 307 -10.83 -14.21 -6.45
C SER A 307 -11.26 -15.40 -7.30
N LYS A 308 -10.77 -16.60 -7.00
CA LYS A 308 -11.30 -17.84 -7.58
C LYS A 308 -12.80 -17.95 -7.29
N PRO A 309 -13.62 -18.51 -8.21
CA PRO A 309 -15.04 -18.71 -7.98
C PRO A 309 -15.34 -19.55 -6.73
N ASN A 310 -14.52 -20.58 -6.50
CA ASN A 310 -14.57 -21.44 -5.32
C ASN A 310 -13.19 -21.38 -4.63
N VAL A 311 -13.11 -20.67 -3.50
CA VAL A 311 -11.89 -20.61 -2.67
C VAL A 311 -11.93 -21.79 -1.70
N THR A 312 -10.91 -22.65 -1.74
CA THR A 312 -10.79 -23.84 -0.88
C THR A 312 -10.05 -23.53 0.42
N GLU A 313 -10.11 -24.43 1.42
CA GLU A 313 -9.29 -24.30 2.64
C GLU A 313 -7.79 -24.31 2.31
N SER A 314 -7.35 -25.10 1.34
CA SER A 314 -5.95 -25.11 0.86
C SER A 314 -5.54 -23.76 0.27
N ASP A 315 -6.44 -23.08 -0.44
CA ASP A 315 -6.20 -21.72 -0.94
C ASP A 315 -6.06 -20.73 0.21
N LEU A 316 -6.87 -20.86 1.28
CA LEU A 316 -6.77 -20.00 2.47
C LEU A 316 -5.48 -20.26 3.27
N THR A 317 -5.02 -21.50 3.35
CA THR A 317 -3.72 -21.85 3.95
C THR A 317 -2.59 -21.23 3.14
N THR A 318 -2.63 -21.34 1.81
CA THR A 318 -1.63 -20.69 0.94
C THR A 318 -1.68 -19.16 1.11
N ALA A 319 -2.88 -18.58 1.09
CA ALA A 319 -3.09 -17.15 1.29
C ALA A 319 -2.56 -16.67 2.65
N SER A 320 -2.66 -17.48 3.71
CA SER A 320 -2.13 -17.14 5.03
C SER A 320 -0.61 -16.92 5.02
N GLY A 321 0.13 -17.73 4.26
CA GLY A 321 1.58 -17.57 4.09
C GLY A 321 1.94 -16.31 3.31
N ILE A 322 1.10 -15.92 2.34
CA ILE A 322 1.27 -14.67 1.58
C ILE A 322 0.99 -13.45 2.47
N VAL A 323 -0.08 -13.50 3.26
CA VAL A 323 -0.46 -12.44 4.21
C VAL A 323 0.61 -12.29 5.30
N ALA A 324 1.17 -13.39 5.80
CA ALA A 324 2.25 -13.36 6.78
C ALA A 324 3.49 -12.64 6.24
N TRP A 325 3.78 -12.72 4.93
CA TRP A 325 4.86 -11.94 4.33
C TRP A 325 4.47 -10.48 4.10
N LEU A 326 3.28 -10.20 3.54
CA LEU A 326 2.83 -8.83 3.26
C LEU A 326 2.76 -7.97 4.53
N THR A 327 2.23 -8.52 5.62
CA THR A 327 2.16 -7.82 6.91
C THR A 327 3.52 -7.45 7.48
N ARG A 328 4.57 -8.23 7.16
CA ARG A 328 5.94 -7.89 7.54
C ARG A 328 6.47 -6.67 6.80
N GLN A 329 5.90 -6.35 5.64
CA GLN A 329 6.29 -5.21 4.81
C GLN A 329 5.50 -3.93 5.10
N GLN A 330 4.49 -3.98 5.97
CA GLN A 330 3.73 -2.77 6.33
C GLN A 330 4.59 -1.77 7.10
N ASN A 331 4.42 -0.49 6.83
CA ASN A 331 5.02 0.58 7.62
C ASN A 331 4.24 0.82 8.93
N ALA A 332 4.69 1.77 9.75
CA ALA A 332 4.08 2.07 11.05
C ALA A 332 2.61 2.53 10.97
N TYR A 333 2.23 3.12 9.85
CA TYR A 333 0.91 3.69 9.64
C TYR A 333 -0.07 2.69 8.99
N GLY A 334 0.42 1.51 8.60
CA GLY A 334 -0.36 0.45 7.95
C GLY A 334 -0.31 0.48 6.42
N GLY A 335 0.47 1.40 5.84
CA GLY A 335 0.79 1.47 4.41
C GLY A 335 2.03 0.67 4.03
N PHE A 336 2.54 0.86 2.83
CA PHE A 336 3.71 0.19 2.26
C PHE A 336 4.64 1.22 1.60
N ALA A 337 5.69 0.74 0.94
CA ALA A 337 6.79 1.57 0.41
C ALA A 337 6.39 2.49 -0.75
N SER A 338 5.24 2.27 -1.40
CA SER A 338 4.73 3.19 -2.42
C SER A 338 3.21 3.35 -2.37
N THR A 339 2.74 4.25 -3.20
CA THR A 339 1.33 4.46 -3.47
C THR A 339 0.63 3.17 -3.95
N GLN A 340 1.18 2.49 -4.95
CA GLN A 340 0.46 1.41 -5.63
C GLN A 340 0.51 0.10 -4.86
N ASP A 341 1.66 -0.23 -4.28
CA ASP A 341 1.75 -1.42 -3.46
C ASP A 341 0.82 -1.29 -2.24
N THR A 342 0.69 -0.09 -1.67
CA THR A 342 -0.27 0.20 -0.60
C THR A 342 -1.71 -0.06 -1.04
N VAL A 343 -2.15 0.52 -2.16
CA VAL A 343 -3.52 0.35 -2.65
C VAL A 343 -3.86 -1.12 -2.93
N VAL A 344 -2.98 -1.85 -3.62
CA VAL A 344 -3.23 -3.25 -4.00
C VAL A 344 -3.10 -4.18 -2.80
N ALA A 345 -2.11 -3.96 -1.93
CA ALA A 345 -1.94 -4.75 -0.71
C ALA A 345 -3.10 -4.55 0.25
N LEU A 346 -3.54 -3.31 0.51
CA LEU A 346 -4.73 -3.08 1.35
C LEU A 346 -5.99 -3.71 0.74
N GLN A 347 -6.16 -3.67 -0.58
CA GLN A 347 -7.24 -4.39 -1.26
C GLN A 347 -7.17 -5.91 -0.98
N ALA A 348 -5.97 -6.49 -1.07
CA ALA A 348 -5.73 -7.92 -0.87
C ALA A 348 -5.94 -8.35 0.59
N LEU A 349 -5.38 -7.60 1.53
CA LEU A 349 -5.50 -7.82 2.97
C LEU A 349 -6.95 -7.65 3.44
N ALA A 350 -7.64 -6.61 2.99
CA ALA A 350 -9.08 -6.42 3.26
C ALA A 350 -9.91 -7.61 2.76
N LYS A 351 -9.60 -8.12 1.56
CA LYS A 351 -10.29 -9.27 0.99
C LYS A 351 -10.00 -10.56 1.77
N TYR A 352 -8.75 -10.79 2.17
CA TYR A 352 -8.38 -11.93 3.01
C TYR A 352 -9.08 -11.86 4.38
N ALA A 353 -8.97 -10.73 5.07
CA ALA A 353 -9.55 -10.51 6.39
C ALA A 353 -11.07 -10.69 6.37
N ALA A 354 -11.76 -10.29 5.31
CA ALA A 354 -13.19 -10.53 5.15
C ALA A 354 -13.54 -12.02 4.99
N LEU A 355 -12.68 -12.83 4.38
CA LEU A 355 -12.89 -14.27 4.16
C LEU A 355 -12.52 -15.11 5.39
N THR A 356 -11.56 -14.66 6.19
CA THR A 356 -11.08 -15.36 7.40
C THR A 356 -11.67 -14.79 8.70
N TYR A 357 -12.62 -13.86 8.58
CA TYR A 357 -13.27 -13.22 9.72
C TYR A 357 -14.00 -14.24 10.61
N SER A 358 -13.77 -14.14 11.91
CA SER A 358 -14.42 -14.93 12.95
C SER A 358 -14.80 -14.05 14.13
N THR A 359 -15.99 -14.28 14.68
CA THR A 359 -16.48 -13.65 15.92
C THR A 359 -16.07 -14.40 17.18
N LYS A 360 -15.40 -15.55 17.02
CA LYS A 360 -14.96 -16.43 18.11
C LYS A 360 -13.44 -16.37 18.27
N GLY A 361 -13.00 -16.49 19.52
CA GLY A 361 -11.59 -16.66 19.87
C GLY A 361 -11.07 -15.55 20.79
N ILE A 362 -10.16 -15.94 21.66
CA ILE A 362 -9.44 -15.05 22.59
C ILE A 362 -7.96 -15.41 22.48
N ALA A 363 -7.10 -14.42 22.50
CA ALA A 363 -5.65 -14.59 22.55
C ALA A 363 -5.02 -13.69 23.60
N GLU A 364 -4.05 -14.25 24.32
CA GLU A 364 -3.15 -13.51 25.19
C GLU A 364 -1.78 -13.42 24.52
N VAL A 365 -1.26 -12.20 24.38
CA VAL A 365 0.09 -11.93 23.90
C VAL A 365 0.95 -11.46 25.07
N ARG A 366 2.10 -12.11 25.27
CA ARG A 366 3.09 -11.78 26.28
C ARG A 366 4.37 -11.32 25.62
N VAL A 367 4.82 -10.11 25.95
CA VAL A 367 6.09 -9.55 25.47
C VAL A 367 7.04 -9.46 26.65
N ARG A 368 8.21 -10.09 26.56
CA ARG A 368 9.19 -10.17 27.64
C ARG A 368 10.59 -9.82 27.15
N SER A 369 11.41 -9.18 27.97
CA SER A 369 12.85 -9.05 27.75
C SER A 369 13.64 -9.95 28.70
N GLN A 370 14.95 -10.05 28.47
CA GLN A 370 15.86 -10.72 29.40
C GLN A 370 16.16 -9.90 30.66
N ARG A 371 15.95 -8.57 30.65
CA ARG A 371 16.33 -7.67 31.77
C ARG A 371 15.15 -7.23 32.64
N GLY A 372 13.97 -7.84 32.46
CA GLY A 372 12.84 -7.72 33.38
C GLY A 372 11.57 -7.09 32.80
N PHE A 373 11.63 -6.45 31.62
CA PHE A 373 10.44 -5.96 30.93
C PHE A 373 9.44 -7.10 30.68
N GLY A 374 8.18 -6.86 31.01
CA GLY A 374 7.08 -7.80 30.81
C GLY A 374 5.76 -7.07 30.62
N ARG A 375 5.09 -7.29 29.48
CA ARG A 375 3.74 -6.80 29.22
C ARG A 375 2.84 -7.93 28.71
N LYS A 376 1.56 -7.84 29.06
CA LYS A 376 0.51 -8.75 28.61
C LYS A 376 -0.57 -7.96 27.89
N PHE A 377 -1.05 -8.50 26.79
CA PHE A 377 -2.13 -7.95 25.99
C PHE A 377 -3.22 -9.01 25.83
N GLN A 378 -4.47 -8.60 25.98
CA GLN A 378 -5.63 -9.48 25.81
C GLN A 378 -6.37 -9.04 24.56
N VAL A 379 -6.55 -9.97 23.64
CA VAL A 379 -7.21 -9.76 22.35
C VAL A 379 -8.42 -10.66 22.27
N SER A 380 -9.55 -10.06 21.99
CA SER A 380 -10.85 -10.70 21.88
C SER A 380 -11.61 -10.09 20.70
N TYR A 381 -12.77 -10.65 20.40
CA TYR A 381 -13.69 -10.07 19.43
C TYR A 381 -14.01 -8.59 19.70
N GLN A 382 -14.21 -8.20 20.97
CA GLN A 382 -14.69 -6.87 21.34
C GLN A 382 -13.64 -5.77 21.11
N ASN A 383 -12.36 -6.12 21.20
CA ASN A 383 -11.25 -5.18 21.09
C ASN A 383 -10.29 -5.54 19.94
N ARG A 384 -10.72 -6.35 18.96
CA ARG A 384 -9.86 -6.79 17.85
C ARG A 384 -9.36 -5.65 16.97
N LEU A 385 -10.17 -4.60 16.78
CA LEU A 385 -9.82 -3.41 16.01
C LEU A 385 -8.95 -2.43 16.81
N LEU A 386 -8.88 -2.59 18.13
CA LEU A 386 -8.09 -1.73 19.01
C LEU A 386 -6.62 -2.16 18.95
N VAL A 387 -5.78 -1.27 18.45
CA VAL A 387 -4.34 -1.42 18.56
C VAL A 387 -3.92 -1.03 19.98
N GLN A 388 -3.35 -2.00 20.70
CA GLN A 388 -2.85 -1.82 22.06
C GLN A 388 -1.34 -1.60 22.01
N GLU A 389 -0.84 -0.50 22.59
CA GLU A 389 0.59 -0.16 22.54
C GLU A 389 1.25 -0.14 23.92
N ALA A 390 2.54 -0.46 23.97
CA ALA A 390 3.38 -0.24 25.14
C ALA A 390 4.79 0.20 24.74
N ALA A 391 5.36 1.15 25.49
CA ALA A 391 6.74 1.57 25.32
C ALA A 391 7.72 0.45 25.76
N LEU A 392 8.72 0.18 24.94
CA LEU A 392 9.82 -0.72 25.24
C LEU A 392 10.96 0.09 25.87
N THR A 393 11.21 -0.13 27.15
CA THR A 393 12.16 0.67 27.95
C THR A 393 13.60 0.15 27.90
N GLU A 394 13.82 -1.05 27.38
CA GLU A 394 15.11 -1.74 27.42
C GLU A 394 15.71 -1.90 26.02
N VAL A 395 16.00 -0.79 25.34
CA VAL A 395 16.60 -0.76 24.00
C VAL A 395 18.03 -0.20 24.10
N PRO A 396 19.04 -0.81 23.43
CA PRO A 396 18.98 -1.99 22.56
C PRO A 396 18.81 -3.29 23.37
N GLY A 397 18.05 -4.25 22.86
CA GLY A 397 17.72 -5.47 23.60
C GLY A 397 16.95 -6.52 22.80
N LYS A 398 16.89 -7.74 23.33
CA LYS A 398 16.10 -8.85 22.78
C LYS A 398 14.79 -8.99 23.53
N PHE A 399 13.70 -9.03 22.77
CA PHE A 399 12.35 -9.23 23.24
C PHE A 399 11.79 -10.55 22.69
N SER A 400 11.15 -11.34 23.53
CA SER A 400 10.38 -12.51 23.12
C SER A 400 8.90 -12.17 23.16
N VAL A 401 8.22 -12.44 22.06
CA VAL A 401 6.76 -12.33 21.94
C VAL A 401 6.19 -13.74 21.90
N GLN A 402 5.29 -14.05 22.84
CA GLN A 402 4.60 -15.32 22.94
C GLN A 402 3.10 -15.07 22.83
N ALA A 403 2.40 -15.82 21.98
CA ALA A 403 0.97 -15.71 21.83
C ALA A 403 0.30 -17.07 22.09
N HIS A 404 -0.77 -17.05 22.89
CA HIS A 404 -1.58 -18.21 23.24
C HIS A 404 -3.05 -17.90 23.00
N GLY A 405 -3.82 -18.83 22.46
CA GLY A 405 -5.26 -18.63 22.25
C GLY A 405 -5.81 -19.33 21.02
N SER A 406 -6.93 -18.81 20.53
CA SER A 406 -7.67 -19.37 19.40
C SER A 406 -8.03 -18.35 18.31
N CYS A 407 -7.54 -17.11 18.41
CA CYS A 407 -7.68 -16.08 17.38
C CYS A 407 -6.31 -15.59 16.88
N CYS A 408 -6.28 -15.06 15.66
CA CYS A 408 -5.08 -14.47 15.07
C CYS A 408 -4.77 -13.12 15.72
N VAL A 409 -3.48 -12.87 15.94
CA VAL A 409 -2.97 -11.62 16.53
C VAL A 409 -1.80 -11.10 15.72
N PHE A 410 -1.80 -9.81 15.47
CA PHE A 410 -0.71 -9.11 14.80
C PHE A 410 0.07 -8.29 15.82
N THR A 411 1.39 -8.47 15.86
CA THR A 411 2.26 -7.77 16.80
C THR A 411 3.35 -7.03 16.05
N ARG A 412 3.40 -5.72 16.15
CA ARG A 412 4.49 -4.93 15.58
C ARG A 412 5.41 -4.44 16.67
N VAL A 413 6.71 -4.61 16.47
CA VAL A 413 7.76 -4.10 17.35
C VAL A 413 8.62 -3.14 16.54
N GLY A 414 8.67 -1.88 16.94
CA GLY A 414 9.41 -0.89 16.18
C GLY A 414 10.09 0.14 17.05
N SER A 415 11.09 0.81 16.49
CA SER A 415 11.76 1.96 17.06
C SER A 415 11.70 3.13 16.07
N HIS A 416 11.12 4.22 16.53
CA HIS A 416 11.17 5.51 15.85
C HIS A 416 12.51 6.21 16.16
N ARG A 417 13.12 6.81 15.14
CA ARG A 417 14.38 7.53 15.24
C ARG A 417 14.51 8.57 14.13
N PRO A 418 15.02 9.77 14.43
CA PRO A 418 15.50 10.68 13.39
C PRO A 418 16.82 10.15 12.85
N CYS A 419 16.89 9.81 11.55
CA CYS A 419 18.12 9.36 10.90
C CYS A 419 18.68 10.48 10.01
N CYS A 420 20.02 10.59 9.92
CA CYS A 420 20.70 11.66 9.19
C CYS A 420 21.25 11.24 7.80
N ASP A 421 20.89 10.07 7.29
CA ASP A 421 21.42 9.58 6.01
C ASP A 421 20.53 10.04 4.84
N ASN A 422 20.90 11.15 4.21
CA ASN A 422 20.23 11.67 3.01
C ASN A 422 20.96 11.19 1.73
N PRO A 423 20.29 10.50 0.80
CA PRO A 423 20.87 10.14 -0.51
C PRO A 423 20.94 11.31 -1.50
N LEU A 424 20.47 12.50 -1.11
CA LEU A 424 20.47 13.71 -1.94
C LEU A 424 21.58 14.66 -1.48
N LEU A 425 22.46 15.03 -2.41
CA LEU A 425 23.36 16.17 -2.24
C LEU A 425 22.56 17.45 -2.45
N ILE A 426 22.27 18.14 -1.36
CA ILE A 426 21.67 19.48 -1.38
C ILE A 426 22.81 20.48 -1.30
N ALA A 427 23.09 21.17 -2.40
CA ALA A 427 24.01 22.30 -2.39
C ALA A 427 23.26 23.55 -1.93
N PHE A 428 23.74 24.18 -0.86
CA PHE A 428 23.25 25.46 -0.40
C PHE A 428 24.06 26.57 -1.06
N SER A 429 23.38 27.54 -1.68
CA SER A 429 24.02 28.78 -2.13
C SER A 429 23.99 29.78 -0.98
N ASP A 430 25.07 30.55 -0.80
CA ASP A 430 25.22 31.51 0.30
C ASP A 430 24.00 32.45 0.42
N PRO A 431 23.44 32.62 1.64
CA PRO A 431 22.29 33.49 1.83
C PRO A 431 22.71 34.94 1.60
N LYS A 432 22.00 35.63 0.69
CA LYS A 432 22.05 37.10 0.64
C LYS A 432 21.31 37.62 1.88
N LEU A 433 22.06 37.99 2.92
CA LEU A 433 21.50 38.55 4.14
C LEU A 433 20.97 39.97 3.88
N SER A 434 19.66 40.13 4.03
CA SER A 434 19.02 41.40 4.35
C SER A 434 18.65 41.37 5.84
N ILE A 435 18.59 42.53 6.50
CA ILE A 435 18.46 42.70 7.96
C ILE A 435 17.26 41.93 8.59
N ALA A 436 16.30 41.45 7.80
CA ALA A 436 15.17 40.64 8.28
C ALA A 436 14.71 39.53 7.30
N THR A 437 15.49 39.18 6.26
CA THR A 437 15.04 38.21 5.24
C THR A 437 16.20 37.35 4.76
N LEU A 438 15.98 36.04 4.74
CA LEU A 438 16.97 35.05 4.31
C LEU A 438 16.46 34.36 3.04
N PHE A 439 17.25 34.44 1.96
CA PHE A 439 16.96 33.76 0.71
C PHE A 439 17.69 32.42 0.66
N LEU A 440 16.93 31.34 0.53
CA LEU A 440 17.47 29.99 0.33
C LEU A 440 17.26 29.56 -1.12
N ILE A 441 18.31 29.05 -1.75
CA ILE A 441 18.27 28.46 -3.09
C ILE A 441 18.62 26.98 -2.94
N PHE A 442 17.71 26.12 -3.41
CA PHE A 442 17.85 24.67 -3.39
C PHE A 442 18.10 24.15 -4.80
N SER A 443 19.21 23.43 -4.99
CA SER A 443 19.58 22.82 -6.27
C SER A 443 19.72 21.29 -6.11
N PRO A 444 18.60 20.53 -6.16
CA PRO A 444 18.66 19.08 -6.05
C PRO A 444 19.25 18.45 -7.33
N ARG A 445 20.12 17.44 -7.18
CA ARG A 445 20.68 16.67 -8.30
C ARG A 445 20.43 15.17 -8.11
N TYR A 446 19.87 14.51 -9.12
CA TYR A 446 19.65 13.08 -9.12
C TYR A 446 20.97 12.32 -9.37
N THR A 447 21.30 11.37 -8.48
CA THR A 447 22.51 10.53 -8.54
C THR A 447 22.20 9.05 -8.73
N GLY A 448 20.94 8.71 -9.04
CA GLY A 448 20.52 7.32 -9.19
C GLY A 448 21.01 6.66 -10.48
N LYS A 449 20.74 5.35 -10.60
CA LYS A 449 21.23 4.53 -11.72
C LYS A 449 20.51 4.75 -13.06
N ARG A 450 19.37 5.45 -13.05
CA ARG A 450 18.60 5.75 -14.26
C ARG A 450 19.18 6.99 -14.95
N SER A 451 18.96 7.10 -16.26
CA SER A 451 19.38 8.29 -17.01
C SER A 451 18.60 9.55 -16.60
N ILE A 452 17.35 9.40 -16.15
CA ILE A 452 16.49 10.49 -15.67
C ILE A 452 15.71 10.05 -14.42
N SER A 453 15.43 11.00 -13.52
CA SER A 453 14.46 10.81 -12.45
C SER A 453 13.03 10.89 -13.02
N ASN A 454 12.08 10.29 -12.31
CA ASN A 454 10.64 10.49 -12.53
C ASN A 454 10.17 11.72 -11.73
N MET A 455 8.97 11.68 -11.13
CA MET A 455 8.52 12.71 -10.19
C MET A 455 9.46 12.78 -8.98
N VAL A 456 9.84 14.01 -8.60
CA VAL A 456 10.62 14.31 -7.40
C VAL A 456 9.83 15.28 -6.56
N ILE A 457 9.68 14.97 -5.27
CA ILE A 457 9.14 15.89 -4.28
C ILE A 457 10.31 16.48 -3.49
N VAL A 458 10.30 17.80 -3.33
CA VAL A 458 11.24 18.52 -2.48
C VAL A 458 10.46 19.12 -1.32
N GLU A 459 10.63 18.55 -0.13
CA GLU A 459 10.10 19.10 1.10
C GLU A 459 11.17 19.91 1.82
N VAL A 460 10.80 21.13 2.25
CA VAL A 460 11.69 22.03 2.97
C VAL A 460 11.03 22.41 4.29
N SER A 461 11.48 21.78 5.37
CA SER A 461 11.09 22.15 6.72
C SER A 461 11.84 23.40 7.18
N LEU A 462 11.11 24.38 7.70
CA LEU A 462 11.69 25.61 8.23
C LEU A 462 12.23 25.39 9.65
N LEU A 463 13.33 26.08 9.97
CA LEU A 463 13.80 26.15 11.35
C LEU A 463 12.75 26.83 12.24
N SER A 464 12.69 26.41 13.51
CA SER A 464 11.82 27.03 14.50
C SER A 464 12.07 28.54 14.59
N GLY A 465 11.00 29.34 14.53
CA GLY A 465 11.07 30.80 14.54
C GLY A 465 11.14 31.47 13.16
N PHE A 466 11.24 30.70 12.08
CA PHE A 466 11.18 31.22 10.70
C PHE A 466 9.82 30.96 10.06
N ILE A 467 9.34 31.93 9.27
CA ILE A 467 8.13 31.80 8.46
C ILE A 467 8.44 32.19 7.01
N LEU A 468 7.72 31.59 6.06
CA LEU A 468 7.79 32.01 4.66
C LEU A 468 7.25 33.44 4.52
N ALA A 469 8.01 34.29 3.83
CA ALA A 469 7.57 35.65 3.57
C ALA A 469 6.32 35.66 2.65
N PRO A 470 5.41 36.63 2.81
CA PRO A 470 4.27 36.77 1.93
C PRO A 470 4.71 36.93 0.46
N GLY A 471 4.18 36.10 -0.44
CA GLY A 471 4.55 36.10 -1.86
C GLY A 471 5.78 35.26 -2.22
N SER A 472 6.43 34.61 -1.25
CA SER A 472 7.43 33.57 -1.53
C SER A 472 6.77 32.40 -2.26
N GLY A 473 7.13 32.20 -3.53
CA GLY A 473 6.81 31.02 -4.32
C GLY A 473 8.08 30.22 -4.61
N MET A 474 7.98 28.89 -4.66
CA MET A 474 9.04 28.07 -5.24
C MET A 474 9.01 28.27 -6.76
N SER A 475 9.79 29.24 -7.25
CA SER A 475 10.00 29.44 -8.68
C SER A 475 10.98 28.39 -9.19
N VAL A 476 10.49 27.38 -9.90
CA VAL A 476 11.36 26.43 -10.62
C VAL A 476 11.93 27.15 -11.84
N SER A 477 13.17 27.62 -11.75
CA SER A 477 13.80 28.44 -12.78
C SER A 477 14.39 27.64 -13.94
N SER A 478 14.67 26.34 -13.78
CA SER A 478 15.25 25.50 -14.83
C SER A 478 15.20 24.00 -14.50
N LEU A 479 14.68 23.18 -15.42
CA LEU A 479 15.00 21.76 -15.52
C LEU A 479 16.15 21.62 -16.51
N GLU A 480 17.39 21.60 -16.03
CA GLU A 480 18.54 21.29 -16.89
C GLU A 480 18.72 19.77 -16.96
N SER A 481 18.44 19.19 -18.12
CA SER A 481 18.93 17.86 -18.46
C SER A 481 20.44 17.95 -18.65
N GLY A 482 21.21 17.56 -17.62
CA GLY A 482 22.66 17.40 -17.76
C GLY A 482 22.95 16.35 -18.84
N TRP A 483 23.58 16.78 -19.93
CA TRP A 483 24.11 15.91 -20.99
C TRP A 483 25.33 15.14 -20.53
#